data_AF-A0A956E3I3-F1
#
_entry.id   AF-A0A956E3I3-F1
#
_cell.length_a   1.000
_cell.length_b   1.000
_cell.length_c   1.000
_cell.angle_alpha   90.00
_cell.angle_beta   90.00
_cell.angle_gamma   90.00
#
_symmetry.space_group_name_H-M   'P 1'
#
loop_
_entity.id
_entity.type
_entity.pdbx_description
1 polymer ?
#
loop_
_entity_poly.entity_id
_entity_poly.type
_entity_poly.pdbx_seq_one_letter_code
_entity_poly.pdbx_strand_id
1 'polypeptide(L)'
;YTRFVDQWLGLTQLNTVQKDPMTYPELDPSIRAALAEETREFVRHVLEEKDGRLDELLTAPYSFLSPELATYYGVAHPGGSGFSRIDFDDGQHAGLLTQGSVLVTHSMANSSSPIHRGKLIRERLLCQELSPPPPNIVVEVPPVDPKASNRERFSAHSANEPCKSCHRLIDPIGFGFEHFDGIGRYQADDRGFPIDTSGEILATDNTDTSFEGVPELGAILADSPDVQSCVALQWYRWGYAQEETDETTCTAQAFADRFAANDLKLPELVLALVEADHFRTRTVEAGAEGANSGGDGAGGSGGDPGPGGAGNAGSGGAGNGGSASAGSGSGPVSAEVDVEDTLDSQWDAGSCHSVVVTNTGSANVTWAIELELGGTLDNYWNAVASTNGARTRFSGVDFNRTLAPGEAASFGYCKSN
;
A
#
# COMPACT_ATOMS: atom_id res chain seq x y z
N TYR A 1 3.72 17.35 -4.85
CA TYR A 1 3.20 16.30 -5.75
C TYR A 1 3.62 14.90 -5.37
N THR A 2 4.90 14.57 -5.19
CA THR A 2 5.31 13.21 -4.79
C THR A 2 4.61 12.70 -3.53
N ARG A 3 4.52 13.52 -2.47
CA ARG A 3 3.75 13.17 -1.26
C ARG A 3 2.25 12.97 -1.52
N PHE A 4 1.67 13.69 -2.48
CA PHE A 4 0.29 13.49 -2.89
C PHE A 4 0.16 12.13 -3.57
N VAL A 5 1.03 11.80 -4.54
CA VAL A 5 1.03 10.50 -5.22
C VAL A 5 1.23 9.35 -4.24
N ASP A 6 2.17 9.49 -3.28
CA ASP A 6 2.41 8.49 -2.24
C ASP A 6 1.15 8.22 -1.40
N GLN A 7 0.38 9.25 -1.03
CA GLN A 7 -0.86 9.07 -0.27
C GLN A 7 -2.03 8.61 -1.15
N TRP A 8 -2.15 9.19 -2.34
CA TRP A 8 -3.19 8.88 -3.31
C TRP A 8 -3.17 7.40 -3.68
N LEU A 9 -1.98 6.86 -3.98
CA LEU A 9 -1.80 5.45 -4.36
C LEU A 9 -1.40 4.55 -3.18
N GLY A 10 -1.28 5.09 -1.97
CA GLY A 10 -0.95 4.33 -0.75
C GLY A 10 0.49 3.80 -0.67
N LEU A 11 1.43 4.40 -1.42
CA LEU A 11 2.83 3.97 -1.54
C LEU A 11 3.66 4.18 -0.26
N THR A 12 3.11 4.87 0.73
CA THR A 12 3.71 4.92 2.07
C THR A 12 3.86 3.53 2.69
N GLN A 13 3.05 2.56 2.25
CA GLN A 13 3.12 1.17 2.68
C GLN A 13 4.22 0.35 1.97
N LEU A 14 4.92 0.89 0.97
CA LEU A 14 5.94 0.15 0.22
C LEU A 14 7.02 -0.45 1.11
N ASN A 15 7.37 0.19 2.23
CA ASN A 15 8.38 -0.32 3.16
C ASN A 15 7.82 -1.27 4.23
N THR A 16 6.50 -1.32 4.40
CA THR A 16 5.83 -2.10 5.46
C THR A 16 5.03 -3.27 4.90
N VAL A 17 4.69 -3.26 3.61
CA VAL A 17 4.03 -4.37 2.94
C VAL A 17 4.95 -5.58 2.94
N GLN A 18 4.49 -6.64 3.60
CA GLN A 18 5.27 -7.84 3.80
C GLN A 18 5.27 -8.70 2.55
N LYS A 19 6.45 -9.23 2.24
CA LYS A 19 6.66 -10.17 1.14
C LYS A 19 7.43 -11.35 1.69
N ASP A 20 7.06 -12.54 1.27
CA ASP A 20 7.75 -13.75 1.67
C ASP A 20 9.16 -13.75 1.05
N PRO A 21 10.23 -13.62 1.85
CA PRO A 21 11.59 -13.53 1.35
C PRO A 21 12.07 -14.82 0.68
N MET A 22 11.40 -15.96 0.93
CA MET A 22 11.66 -17.20 0.21
C MET A 22 11.08 -17.19 -1.20
N THR A 23 9.94 -16.53 -1.39
CA THR A 23 9.30 -16.37 -2.69
C THR A 23 9.94 -15.22 -3.50
N TYR A 24 10.32 -14.13 -2.82
CA TYR A 24 10.82 -12.90 -3.43
C TYR A 24 12.13 -12.41 -2.79
N PRO A 25 13.22 -13.19 -2.86
CA PRO A 25 14.49 -12.83 -2.25
C PRO A 25 15.12 -11.55 -2.83
N GLU A 26 14.74 -11.17 -4.05
CA GLU A 26 15.26 -9.98 -4.73
C GLU A 26 14.65 -8.67 -4.23
N LEU A 27 13.51 -8.69 -3.53
CA LEU A 27 12.89 -7.47 -2.99
C LEU A 27 13.48 -7.09 -1.63
N ASP A 28 14.75 -6.72 -1.64
CA ASP A 28 15.47 -6.25 -0.47
C ASP A 28 15.19 -4.75 -0.17
N PRO A 29 15.69 -4.21 0.96
CA PRO A 29 15.48 -2.80 1.31
C PRO A 29 16.06 -1.80 0.28
N SER A 30 17.12 -2.15 -0.45
CA SER A 30 17.72 -1.29 -1.46
C SER A 30 16.85 -1.22 -2.72
N ILE A 31 16.29 -2.34 -3.17
CA ILE A 31 15.30 -2.37 -4.25
C ILE A 31 14.05 -1.59 -3.85
N ARG A 32 13.54 -1.74 -2.62
CA ARG A 32 12.38 -0.94 -2.16
C ARG A 32 12.66 0.56 -2.20
N ALA A 33 13.85 0.98 -1.80
CA ALA A 33 14.27 2.38 -1.90
C ALA A 33 14.36 2.84 -3.37
N ALA A 34 14.89 2.01 -4.25
CA ALA A 34 14.99 2.31 -5.68
C ALA A 34 13.62 2.40 -6.36
N LEU A 35 12.68 1.52 -6.02
CA LEU A 35 11.28 1.58 -6.49
C LEU A 35 10.57 2.85 -6.04
N ALA A 36 10.80 3.27 -4.78
CA ALA A 36 10.24 4.53 -4.31
C ALA A 36 10.82 5.71 -5.13
N GLU A 37 12.12 5.69 -5.39
CA GLU A 37 12.82 6.76 -6.11
C GLU A 37 12.45 6.82 -7.60
N GLU A 38 12.23 5.67 -8.24
CA GLU A 38 11.64 5.58 -9.58
C GLU A 38 10.37 6.42 -9.69
N THR A 39 9.44 6.25 -8.75
CA THR A 39 8.20 7.04 -8.72
C THR A 39 8.46 8.52 -8.52
N ARG A 40 9.43 8.89 -7.67
CA ARG A 40 9.76 10.32 -7.44
C ARG A 40 10.31 10.96 -8.71
N GLU A 41 11.26 10.32 -9.35
CA GLU A 41 11.90 10.81 -10.57
C GLU A 41 10.90 10.89 -11.73
N PHE A 42 10.05 9.87 -11.88
CA PHE A 42 8.96 9.87 -12.85
C PHE A 42 7.99 11.03 -12.64
N VAL A 43 7.42 11.16 -11.43
CA VAL A 43 6.46 12.24 -11.10
C VAL A 43 7.11 13.60 -11.28
N ARG A 44 8.37 13.77 -10.88
CA ARG A 44 9.13 15.02 -11.08
C ARG A 44 9.25 15.35 -12.57
N HIS A 45 9.67 14.39 -13.39
CA HIS A 45 9.78 14.60 -14.83
C HIS A 45 8.44 14.96 -15.47
N VAL A 46 7.36 14.27 -15.11
CA VAL A 46 6.03 14.58 -15.67
C VAL A 46 5.62 16.02 -15.33
N LEU A 47 5.88 16.49 -14.11
CA LEU A 47 5.54 17.85 -13.70
C LEU A 47 6.42 18.92 -14.34
N GLU A 48 7.73 18.66 -14.45
CA GLU A 48 8.71 19.67 -14.89
C GLU A 48 8.86 19.71 -16.42
N GLU A 49 8.71 18.58 -17.10
CA GLU A 49 9.03 18.42 -18.53
C GLU A 49 7.82 18.01 -19.38
N LYS A 50 6.70 17.61 -18.77
CA LYS A 50 5.46 17.17 -19.46
C LYS A 50 4.22 17.94 -19.02
N ASP A 51 4.40 19.18 -18.54
CA ASP A 51 3.34 20.08 -18.06
C ASP A 51 2.45 19.52 -16.93
N GLY A 52 2.86 18.41 -16.30
CA GLY A 52 2.09 17.74 -15.25
C GLY A 52 0.75 17.20 -15.71
N ARG A 53 0.61 16.73 -16.95
CA ARG A 53 -0.66 16.22 -17.47
C ARG A 53 -1.00 14.84 -16.89
N LEU A 54 -2.29 14.61 -16.60
CA LEU A 54 -2.79 13.35 -16.06
C LEU A 54 -2.60 12.16 -17.01
N ASP A 55 -2.77 12.37 -18.31
CA ASP A 55 -2.58 11.31 -19.31
C ASP A 55 -1.15 10.79 -19.29
N GLU A 56 -0.16 11.67 -19.19
CA GLU A 56 1.25 11.28 -19.08
C GLU A 56 1.51 10.41 -17.82
N LEU A 57 0.87 10.74 -16.68
CA LEU A 57 1.02 9.93 -15.45
C LEU A 57 0.49 8.51 -15.58
N LEU A 58 -0.49 8.28 -16.46
CA LEU A 58 -1.18 6.99 -16.59
C LEU A 58 -0.77 6.19 -17.83
N THR A 59 -0.18 6.83 -18.83
CA THR A 59 0.07 6.22 -20.15
C THR A 59 1.53 6.23 -20.58
N ALA A 60 2.41 6.94 -19.87
CA ALA A 60 3.81 7.07 -20.28
C ALA A 60 4.49 5.70 -20.47
N PRO A 61 5.09 5.44 -21.65
CA PRO A 61 5.80 4.19 -21.95
C PRO A 61 7.27 4.27 -21.51
N TYR A 62 7.56 4.96 -20.41
CA TYR A 62 8.92 5.14 -19.91
C TYR A 62 8.92 5.30 -18.40
N SER A 63 10.06 5.02 -17.78
CA SER A 63 10.30 5.27 -16.36
C SER A 63 11.76 5.70 -16.13
N PHE A 64 12.14 5.90 -14.88
CA PHE A 64 13.49 6.28 -14.47
C PHE A 64 14.06 5.18 -13.60
N LEU A 65 15.11 4.52 -14.08
CA LEU A 65 15.69 3.37 -13.42
C LEU A 65 17.14 3.65 -13.03
N SER A 66 17.55 3.18 -11.86
CA SER A 66 18.97 2.99 -11.54
C SER A 66 19.51 1.72 -12.22
N PRO A 67 20.84 1.51 -12.29
CA PRO A 67 21.40 0.27 -12.86
C PRO A 67 20.92 -1.00 -12.13
N GLU A 68 20.77 -0.92 -10.82
CA GLU A 68 20.27 -2.00 -9.98
C GLU A 68 18.78 -2.28 -10.28
N LEU A 69 17.95 -1.24 -10.36
CA LEU A 69 16.53 -1.40 -10.67
C LEU A 69 16.29 -1.88 -12.11
N ALA A 70 17.13 -1.45 -13.07
CA ALA A 70 17.10 -1.99 -14.42
C ALA A 70 17.42 -3.49 -14.45
N THR A 71 18.37 -3.95 -13.62
CA THR A 71 18.66 -5.39 -13.46
C THR A 71 17.48 -6.12 -12.85
N TYR A 72 16.83 -5.53 -11.84
CA TYR A 72 15.63 -6.06 -11.21
C TYR A 72 14.47 -6.25 -12.21
N TYR A 73 14.29 -5.32 -13.13
CA TYR A 73 13.30 -5.42 -14.21
C TYR A 73 13.75 -6.22 -15.44
N GLY A 74 15.02 -6.62 -15.51
CA GLY A 74 15.57 -7.36 -16.65
C GLY A 74 15.73 -6.51 -17.92
N VAL A 75 15.89 -5.19 -17.80
CA VAL A 75 16.07 -4.26 -18.94
C VAL A 75 17.46 -3.64 -18.97
N ALA A 76 17.85 -3.12 -20.13
CA ALA A 76 19.16 -2.49 -20.30
C ALA A 76 19.19 -1.08 -19.70
N HIS A 77 20.27 -0.74 -19.00
CA HIS A 77 20.54 0.62 -18.51
C HIS A 77 21.62 1.30 -19.39
N PRO A 78 21.50 2.59 -19.76
CA PRO A 78 22.45 3.29 -20.63
C PRO A 78 23.84 3.57 -20.00
N GLY A 79 24.14 3.00 -18.83
CA GLY A 79 25.34 3.25 -18.03
C GLY A 79 25.23 4.46 -17.08
N GLY A 80 26.23 4.66 -16.22
CA GLY A 80 26.21 5.64 -15.12
C GLY A 80 25.75 5.03 -13.79
N SER A 81 25.78 5.82 -12.72
CA SER A 81 25.41 5.37 -11.36
C SER A 81 24.08 5.92 -10.85
N GLY A 82 23.43 6.82 -11.61
CA GLY A 82 22.19 7.48 -11.22
C GLY A 82 20.99 6.94 -12.00
N PHE A 83 19.82 7.50 -11.68
CA PHE A 83 18.58 7.23 -12.40
C PHE A 83 18.64 7.81 -13.81
N SER A 84 18.28 7.00 -14.79
CA SER A 84 18.21 7.40 -16.20
C SER A 84 16.83 7.05 -16.75
N ARG A 85 16.33 7.88 -17.66
CA ARG A 85 15.11 7.57 -18.39
C ARG A 85 15.31 6.33 -19.24
N ILE A 86 14.41 5.37 -19.13
CA ILE A 86 14.32 4.16 -19.95
C ILE A 86 12.98 4.19 -20.65
N ASP A 87 13.00 4.18 -21.99
CA ASP A 87 11.80 3.99 -22.81
C ASP A 87 11.55 2.49 -23.00
N PHE A 88 10.29 2.07 -22.86
CA PHE A 88 9.84 0.69 -22.99
C PHE A 88 9.07 0.52 -24.30
N ASP A 89 9.69 -0.21 -25.24
CA ASP A 89 9.10 -0.49 -26.56
C ASP A 89 8.26 -1.78 -26.59
N ASP A 90 8.06 -2.42 -25.43
CA ASP A 90 7.34 -3.69 -25.29
C ASP A 90 5.81 -3.54 -25.31
N GLY A 91 5.31 -2.31 -25.18
CA GLY A 91 3.88 -2.03 -25.10
C GLY A 91 3.24 -2.57 -23.82
N GLN A 92 4.02 -2.81 -22.76
CA GLN A 92 3.56 -3.39 -21.49
C GLN A 92 3.52 -2.37 -20.35
N HIS A 93 4.18 -1.22 -20.53
CA HIS A 93 4.34 -0.17 -19.52
C HIS A 93 3.30 0.94 -19.68
N ALA A 94 2.75 1.41 -18.56
CA ALA A 94 1.69 2.41 -18.49
C ALA A 94 1.84 3.29 -17.24
N GLY A 95 2.75 4.26 -17.31
CA GLY A 95 2.98 5.27 -16.28
C GLY A 95 3.05 4.69 -14.86
N LEU A 96 2.33 5.31 -13.92
CA LEU A 96 2.31 4.91 -12.52
C LEU A 96 1.76 3.49 -12.30
N LEU A 97 0.80 3.03 -13.13
CA LEU A 97 0.11 1.76 -12.89
C LEU A 97 1.03 0.54 -13.02
N THR A 98 2.11 0.66 -13.80
CA THR A 98 3.09 -0.42 -14.03
C THR A 98 4.38 -0.24 -13.23
N GLN A 99 4.50 0.77 -12.38
CA GLN A 99 5.69 0.93 -11.52
C GLN A 99 5.68 -0.06 -10.36
N GLY A 100 6.85 -0.54 -9.98
CA GLY A 100 6.97 -1.55 -8.93
C GLY A 100 6.53 -1.05 -7.56
N SER A 101 6.65 0.24 -7.27
CA SER A 101 6.13 0.83 -6.02
C SER A 101 4.62 0.60 -5.85
N VAL A 102 3.84 0.74 -6.94
CA VAL A 102 2.40 0.44 -6.97
C VAL A 102 2.16 -1.06 -6.91
N LEU A 103 2.83 -1.83 -7.77
CA LEU A 103 2.58 -3.26 -7.93
C LEU A 103 2.94 -4.09 -6.68
N VAL A 104 4.03 -3.73 -5.98
CA VAL A 104 4.47 -4.34 -4.72
C VAL A 104 3.48 -4.01 -3.60
N THR A 105 3.07 -2.74 -3.50
CA THR A 105 2.17 -2.25 -2.45
C THR A 105 0.80 -2.93 -2.52
N HIS A 106 0.30 -3.18 -3.73
CA HIS A 106 -1.04 -3.73 -3.97
C HIS A 106 -0.99 -5.21 -4.36
N SER A 107 -0.24 -6.02 -3.64
CA SER A 107 -0.16 -7.47 -3.86
C SER A 107 0.03 -8.25 -2.56
N MET A 108 -0.16 -9.57 -2.59
CA MET A 108 -0.06 -10.42 -1.40
C MET A 108 1.41 -10.74 -1.07
N ALA A 109 1.64 -11.40 0.07
CA ALA A 109 2.99 -11.73 0.52
C ALA A 109 3.75 -12.64 -0.47
N ASN A 110 3.06 -13.58 -1.11
CA ASN A 110 3.66 -14.61 -1.96
C ASN A 110 3.09 -14.65 -3.39
N SER A 111 2.28 -13.67 -3.80
CA SER A 111 1.64 -13.65 -5.13
C SER A 111 1.14 -12.26 -5.51
N SER A 112 0.87 -12.05 -6.81
CA SER A 112 0.10 -10.88 -7.27
C SER A 112 -1.30 -10.87 -6.63
N SER A 113 -2.00 -9.75 -6.71
CA SER A 113 -3.37 -9.67 -6.20
C SER A 113 -4.28 -8.85 -7.10
N PRO A 114 -5.09 -9.51 -7.94
CA PRO A 114 -6.16 -8.85 -8.70
C PRO A 114 -7.09 -8.05 -7.77
N ILE A 115 -7.39 -8.59 -6.58
CA ILE A 115 -8.28 -7.93 -5.62
C ILE A 115 -7.71 -6.56 -5.19
N HIS A 116 -6.47 -6.51 -4.71
CA HIS A 116 -5.88 -5.26 -4.22
C HIS A 116 -5.65 -4.25 -5.36
N ARG A 117 -5.22 -4.71 -6.54
CA ARG A 117 -5.01 -3.86 -7.72
C ARG A 117 -6.33 -3.32 -8.26
N GLY A 118 -7.38 -4.13 -8.32
CA GLY A 118 -8.73 -3.68 -8.69
C GLY A 118 -9.30 -2.69 -7.67
N LYS A 119 -9.12 -2.96 -6.37
CA LYS A 119 -9.53 -2.06 -5.27
C LYS A 119 -8.83 -0.70 -5.36
N LEU A 120 -7.53 -0.68 -5.68
CA LEU A 120 -6.78 0.54 -5.93
C LEU A 120 -7.48 1.39 -7.01
N ILE A 121 -7.79 0.80 -8.17
CA ILE A 121 -8.45 1.54 -9.26
C ILE A 121 -9.82 2.06 -8.81
N ARG A 122 -10.65 1.22 -8.18
CA ARG A 122 -11.99 1.60 -7.71
C ARG A 122 -11.97 2.77 -6.72
N GLU A 123 -11.18 2.66 -5.67
CA GLU A 123 -11.22 3.63 -4.57
C GLU A 123 -10.38 4.87 -4.86
N ARG A 124 -9.21 4.71 -5.49
CA ARG A 124 -8.26 5.82 -5.66
C ARG A 124 -8.44 6.53 -6.97
N LEU A 125 -8.82 5.84 -8.04
CA LEU A 125 -8.91 6.43 -9.37
C LEU A 125 -10.36 6.67 -9.79
N LEU A 126 -11.32 5.85 -9.34
CA LEU A 126 -12.74 6.05 -9.64
C LEU A 126 -13.55 6.65 -8.46
N CYS A 127 -12.92 6.80 -7.27
CA CYS A 127 -13.55 7.31 -6.05
C CYS A 127 -14.83 6.56 -5.65
N GLN A 128 -14.89 5.26 -5.98
CA GLN A 128 -15.97 4.37 -5.63
C GLN A 128 -15.62 3.60 -4.36
N GLU A 129 -16.26 3.96 -3.26
CA GLU A 129 -16.09 3.26 -2.00
C GLU A 129 -16.66 1.84 -2.11
N LEU A 130 -15.82 0.85 -1.83
CA LEU A 130 -16.25 -0.54 -1.76
C LEU A 130 -16.72 -0.84 -0.35
N SER A 131 -17.95 -1.35 -0.23
CA SER A 131 -18.46 -1.78 1.08
C SER A 131 -17.54 -2.85 1.68
N PRO A 132 -17.25 -2.78 3.00
CA PRO A 132 -16.44 -3.80 3.65
C PRO A 132 -17.11 -5.18 3.53
N PRO A 133 -16.32 -6.27 3.51
CA PRO A 133 -16.88 -7.60 3.51
C PRO A 133 -17.79 -7.82 4.73
N PRO A 134 -18.90 -8.57 4.60
CA PRO A 134 -19.78 -8.88 5.72
C PRO A 134 -19.01 -9.47 6.92
N PRO A 135 -19.30 -9.03 8.17
CA PRO A 135 -18.49 -9.35 9.35
C PRO A 135 -18.45 -10.84 9.74
N ASN A 136 -19.35 -11.66 9.19
CA ASN A 136 -19.45 -13.10 9.49
C ASN A 136 -18.82 -14.01 8.42
N ILE A 137 -18.14 -13.44 7.41
CA ILE A 137 -17.44 -14.21 6.39
C ILE A 137 -16.00 -14.44 6.85
N VAL A 138 -15.59 -15.70 6.93
CA VAL A 138 -14.17 -16.06 7.04
C VAL A 138 -13.57 -15.89 5.65
N VAL A 139 -12.75 -14.85 5.48
CA VAL A 139 -11.98 -14.66 4.25
C VAL A 139 -10.80 -15.64 4.29
N GLU A 140 -11.00 -16.83 3.72
CA GLU A 140 -9.90 -17.74 3.49
C GLU A 140 -9.16 -17.33 2.22
N VAL A 141 -7.88 -17.00 2.36
CA VAL A 141 -6.99 -16.79 1.21
C VAL A 141 -6.92 -18.09 0.43
N PRO A 142 -7.25 -18.11 -0.88
CA PRO A 142 -7.20 -19.33 -1.67
C PRO A 142 -5.79 -19.91 -1.62
N PRO A 143 -5.63 -21.21 -1.27
CA PRO A 143 -4.31 -21.82 -1.27
C PRO A 143 -3.67 -21.64 -2.66
N VAL A 144 -2.34 -21.55 -2.66
CA VAL A 144 -1.58 -21.54 -3.91
C VAL A 144 -1.70 -22.92 -4.53
N ASP A 145 -2.66 -23.10 -5.45
CA ASP A 145 -2.74 -24.30 -6.27
C ASP A 145 -1.63 -24.21 -7.33
N PRO A 146 -0.62 -25.11 -7.31
CA PRO A 146 0.44 -25.12 -8.31
C PRO A 146 -0.05 -25.56 -9.70
N LYS A 147 -1.30 -26.02 -9.82
CA LYS A 147 -1.90 -26.49 -11.08
C LYS A 147 -2.92 -25.52 -11.68
N ALA A 148 -3.05 -24.33 -11.11
CA ALA A 148 -3.97 -23.32 -11.58
C ALA A 148 -3.26 -21.97 -11.68
N SER A 149 -3.58 -21.22 -12.72
CA SER A 149 -3.20 -19.82 -12.86
C SER A 149 -3.81 -18.98 -11.72
N ASN A 150 -3.27 -17.80 -11.51
CA ASN A 150 -3.67 -16.88 -10.47
C ASN A 150 -5.10 -16.38 -10.75
N ARG A 151 -5.42 -16.06 -12.01
CA ARG A 151 -6.79 -15.82 -12.47
C ARG A 151 -7.74 -16.96 -12.11
N GLU A 152 -7.37 -18.22 -12.38
CA GLU A 152 -8.22 -19.38 -12.04
C GLU A 152 -8.43 -19.52 -10.53
N ARG A 153 -7.37 -19.32 -9.73
CA ARG A 153 -7.44 -19.38 -8.26
C ARG A 153 -8.37 -18.31 -7.69
N PHE A 154 -8.23 -17.07 -8.12
CA PHE A 154 -9.08 -15.97 -7.67
C PHE A 154 -10.52 -16.09 -8.19
N SER A 155 -10.71 -16.56 -9.43
CA SER A 155 -12.04 -16.83 -9.98
C SER A 155 -12.78 -17.94 -9.22
N ALA A 156 -12.08 -18.99 -8.79
CA ALA A 156 -12.65 -20.04 -7.96
C ALA A 156 -13.08 -19.50 -6.58
N HIS A 157 -12.32 -18.56 -6.01
CA HIS A 157 -12.67 -17.90 -4.76
C HIS A 157 -13.91 -17.02 -4.89
N SER A 158 -13.94 -16.17 -5.92
CA SER A 158 -15.03 -15.22 -6.16
C SER A 158 -16.29 -15.83 -6.75
N ALA A 159 -16.28 -17.12 -7.12
CA ALA A 159 -17.46 -17.87 -7.52
C ALA A 159 -18.46 -18.11 -6.36
N ASN A 160 -18.04 -17.97 -5.10
CA ASN A 160 -18.89 -18.17 -3.93
C ASN A 160 -19.87 -17.00 -3.73
N GLU A 161 -21.15 -17.30 -3.47
CA GLU A 161 -22.25 -16.32 -3.36
C GLU A 161 -21.99 -15.11 -2.43
N PRO A 162 -21.27 -15.22 -1.30
CA PRO A 162 -20.95 -14.06 -0.47
C PRO A 162 -19.86 -13.13 -1.06
N CYS A 163 -18.96 -13.67 -1.90
CA CYS A 163 -17.83 -12.93 -2.45
C CYS A 163 -18.15 -12.33 -3.82
N LYS A 164 -18.99 -13.02 -4.60
CA LYS A 164 -19.27 -12.71 -6.01
C LYS A 164 -19.75 -11.28 -6.26
N SER A 165 -20.61 -10.74 -5.39
CA SER A 165 -21.22 -9.42 -5.57
C SER A 165 -20.18 -8.30 -5.59
N CYS A 166 -19.24 -8.33 -4.65
CA CYS A 166 -18.17 -7.34 -4.55
C CYS A 166 -17.07 -7.60 -5.59
N HIS A 167 -16.67 -8.86 -5.73
CA HIS A 167 -15.60 -9.25 -6.64
C HIS A 167 -15.93 -9.01 -8.12
N ARG A 168 -17.22 -9.03 -8.50
CA ARG A 168 -17.66 -8.63 -9.86
C ARG A 168 -17.15 -7.25 -10.26
N LEU A 169 -16.98 -6.34 -9.32
CA LEU A 169 -16.51 -4.97 -9.59
C LEU A 169 -14.98 -4.86 -9.51
N ILE A 170 -14.32 -5.79 -8.84
CA ILE A 170 -12.91 -5.68 -8.45
C ILE A 170 -12.03 -6.55 -9.35
N ASP A 171 -12.32 -7.85 -9.39
CA ASP A 171 -11.46 -8.86 -10.02
C ASP A 171 -11.23 -8.58 -11.51
N PRO A 172 -12.25 -8.22 -12.33
CA PRO A 172 -12.02 -7.95 -13.75
C PRO A 172 -11.03 -6.82 -14.01
N ILE A 173 -11.02 -5.77 -13.18
CA ILE A 173 -10.03 -4.70 -13.28
C ILE A 173 -8.65 -5.22 -12.89
N GLY A 174 -8.60 -5.95 -11.77
CA GLY A 174 -7.37 -6.52 -11.23
C GLY A 174 -6.67 -7.50 -12.17
N PHE A 175 -7.44 -8.29 -12.92
CA PHE A 175 -6.85 -9.27 -13.83
C PHE A 175 -6.10 -8.64 -15.01
N GLY A 176 -6.34 -7.37 -15.31
CA GLY A 176 -5.53 -6.59 -16.25
C GLY A 176 -4.04 -6.54 -15.91
N PHE A 177 -3.71 -6.73 -14.63
CA PHE A 177 -2.34 -6.63 -14.10
C PHE A 177 -1.62 -7.97 -14.01
N GLU A 178 -2.19 -9.07 -14.49
CA GLU A 178 -1.65 -10.42 -14.21
C GLU A 178 -0.34 -10.73 -14.93
N HIS A 179 0.08 -9.87 -15.87
CA HIS A 179 1.44 -9.85 -16.39
C HIS A 179 2.49 -9.33 -15.40
N PHE A 180 2.11 -8.87 -14.21
CA PHE A 180 3.03 -8.40 -13.19
C PHE A 180 2.96 -9.26 -11.93
N ASP A 181 4.10 -9.79 -11.48
CA ASP A 181 4.20 -10.64 -10.29
C ASP A 181 3.94 -9.86 -8.98
N GLY A 182 4.03 -10.54 -7.83
CA GLY A 182 3.81 -9.94 -6.51
C GLY A 182 4.85 -8.91 -6.08
N ILE A 183 5.91 -8.71 -6.86
CA ILE A 183 6.91 -7.65 -6.64
C ILE A 183 7.04 -6.71 -7.84
N GLY A 184 6.10 -6.77 -8.79
CA GLY A 184 5.98 -5.83 -9.89
C GLY A 184 6.93 -6.08 -11.06
N ARG A 185 7.53 -7.27 -11.17
CA ARG A 185 8.26 -7.67 -12.38
C ARG A 185 7.29 -8.20 -13.43
N TYR A 186 7.61 -7.97 -14.69
CA TYR A 186 6.84 -8.54 -15.79
C TYR A 186 7.07 -10.06 -15.89
N GLN A 187 6.01 -10.80 -16.18
CA GLN A 187 6.02 -12.25 -16.38
C GLN A 187 5.30 -12.63 -17.68
N ALA A 188 5.91 -13.53 -18.46
CA ALA A 188 5.34 -14.01 -19.73
C ALA A 188 4.25 -15.07 -19.53
N ASP A 189 4.32 -15.83 -18.43
CA ASP A 189 3.37 -16.85 -18.01
C ASP A 189 3.25 -16.84 -16.48
N ASP A 190 2.14 -17.36 -15.96
CA ASP A 190 1.99 -17.60 -14.52
C ASP A 190 2.26 -19.08 -14.24
N ARG A 191 3.49 -19.40 -13.80
CA ARG A 191 3.88 -20.76 -13.39
C ARG A 191 3.63 -21.81 -14.49
N GLY A 192 3.88 -21.43 -15.75
CA GLY A 192 3.68 -22.26 -16.95
C GLY A 192 2.29 -22.18 -17.55
N PHE A 193 1.38 -21.39 -16.97
CA PHE A 193 0.04 -21.16 -17.51
C PHE A 193 -0.03 -19.87 -18.32
N PRO A 194 -0.73 -19.86 -19.48
CA PRO A 194 -0.98 -18.64 -20.23
C PRO A 194 -1.67 -17.58 -19.36
N ILE A 195 -1.20 -16.33 -19.48
CA ILE A 195 -1.82 -15.19 -18.82
C ILE A 195 -2.91 -14.62 -19.73
N ASP A 196 -4.12 -14.54 -19.20
CA ASP A 196 -5.23 -13.78 -19.76
C ASP A 196 -5.29 -12.46 -18.99
N THR A 197 -5.20 -11.32 -19.69
CA THR A 197 -5.29 -9.96 -19.13
C THR A 197 -6.56 -9.23 -19.51
N SER A 198 -7.55 -9.93 -20.07
CA SER A 198 -8.86 -9.35 -20.37
C SER A 198 -9.55 -8.89 -19.10
N GLY A 199 -10.09 -7.67 -19.14
CA GLY A 199 -10.71 -7.04 -17.99
C GLY A 199 -11.88 -6.16 -18.37
N GLU A 200 -12.64 -5.76 -17.35
CA GLU A 200 -13.79 -4.89 -17.51
C GLU A 200 -13.90 -3.88 -16.35
N ILE A 201 -14.22 -2.65 -16.68
CA ILE A 201 -14.73 -1.64 -15.75
C ILE A 201 -16.25 -1.63 -15.88
N LEU A 202 -16.95 -1.76 -14.75
CA LEU A 202 -18.42 -1.87 -14.68
C LEU A 202 -18.97 -1.00 -13.57
N ALA A 203 -20.23 -0.58 -13.66
CA ALA A 203 -20.92 0.19 -12.62
C ALA A 203 -20.21 1.51 -12.26
N THR A 204 -19.74 2.21 -13.29
CA THR A 204 -19.30 3.61 -13.25
C THR A 204 -20.35 4.50 -13.90
N ASP A 205 -20.22 5.81 -13.74
CA ASP A 205 -21.15 6.75 -14.37
C ASP A 205 -20.85 6.93 -15.86
N ASN A 206 -19.57 6.92 -16.25
CA ASN A 206 -19.13 7.26 -17.61
C ASN A 206 -18.03 6.36 -18.21
N THR A 207 -17.56 5.33 -17.49
CA THR A 207 -16.31 4.60 -17.83
C THR A 207 -16.52 3.08 -17.99
N ASP A 208 -17.76 2.62 -18.14
CA ASP A 208 -18.04 1.19 -18.31
C ASP A 208 -17.52 0.70 -19.67
N THR A 209 -16.51 -0.18 -19.65
CA THR A 209 -15.86 -0.71 -20.86
C THR A 209 -15.04 -1.97 -20.56
N SER A 210 -14.78 -2.77 -21.59
CA SER A 210 -13.77 -3.84 -21.57
C SER A 210 -12.40 -3.30 -21.97
N PHE A 211 -11.34 -4.02 -21.62
CA PHE A 211 -9.95 -3.69 -21.97
C PHE A 211 -9.04 -4.94 -21.94
N GLU A 212 -7.86 -4.85 -22.54
CA GLU A 212 -6.80 -5.86 -22.52
C GLU A 212 -5.52 -5.29 -21.89
N GLY A 213 -5.22 -5.73 -20.67
CA GLY A 213 -3.98 -5.37 -19.98
C GLY A 213 -3.92 -3.94 -19.44
N VAL A 214 -2.87 -3.66 -18.65
CA VAL A 214 -2.67 -2.37 -17.98
C VAL A 214 -2.48 -1.18 -18.95
N PRO A 215 -1.81 -1.32 -20.11
CA PRO A 215 -1.67 -0.21 -21.06
C PRO A 215 -3.00 0.32 -21.61
N GLU A 216 -3.90 -0.56 -22.02
CA GLU A 216 -5.23 -0.15 -22.48
C GLU A 216 -6.06 0.41 -21.32
N LEU A 217 -5.99 -0.24 -20.14
CA LEU A 217 -6.62 0.27 -18.92
C LEU A 217 -6.14 1.71 -18.58
N GLY A 218 -4.83 1.97 -18.63
CA GLY A 218 -4.24 3.27 -18.35
C GLY A 218 -4.73 4.35 -19.31
N ALA A 219 -4.86 4.03 -20.60
CA ALA A 219 -5.41 4.93 -21.60
C ALA A 219 -6.90 5.25 -21.34
N ILE A 220 -7.71 4.22 -21.03
CA ILE A 220 -9.12 4.40 -20.66
C ILE A 220 -9.27 5.28 -19.42
N LEU A 221 -8.45 5.05 -18.40
CA LEU A 221 -8.49 5.82 -17.15
C LEU A 221 -8.02 7.26 -17.34
N ALA A 222 -7.06 7.53 -18.23
CA ALA A 222 -6.64 8.88 -18.56
C ALA A 222 -7.76 9.70 -19.21
N ASP A 223 -8.55 9.09 -20.09
CA ASP A 223 -9.64 9.74 -20.81
C ASP A 223 -10.97 9.75 -20.04
N SER A 224 -11.05 9.06 -18.90
CA SER A 224 -12.27 8.90 -18.11
C SER A 224 -12.67 10.18 -17.35
N PRO A 225 -13.91 10.69 -17.56
CA PRO A 225 -14.46 11.79 -16.75
C PRO A 225 -14.55 11.46 -15.26
N ASP A 226 -14.82 10.18 -14.93
CA ASP A 226 -14.91 9.70 -13.55
C ASP A 226 -13.53 9.80 -12.87
N VAL A 227 -12.47 9.40 -13.57
CA VAL A 227 -11.10 9.50 -13.08
C VAL A 227 -10.63 10.94 -12.95
N GLN A 228 -10.91 11.78 -13.95
CA GLN A 228 -10.55 13.20 -13.91
C GLN A 228 -11.18 13.90 -12.71
N SER A 229 -12.46 13.63 -12.44
CA SER A 229 -13.18 14.15 -11.28
C SER A 229 -12.61 13.59 -9.97
N CYS A 230 -12.33 12.29 -9.93
CA CYS A 230 -11.79 11.65 -8.73
C CYS A 230 -10.39 12.15 -8.38
N VAL A 231 -9.48 12.34 -9.34
CA VAL A 231 -8.13 12.88 -9.08
C VAL A 231 -8.22 14.28 -8.46
N ALA A 232 -9.11 15.13 -8.98
CA ALA A 232 -9.35 16.45 -8.41
C ALA A 232 -9.91 16.36 -6.98
N LEU A 233 -10.83 15.42 -6.72
CA LEU A 233 -11.38 15.17 -5.39
C LEU A 233 -10.32 14.65 -4.41
N GLN A 234 -9.49 13.69 -4.81
CA GLN A 234 -8.37 13.19 -4.01
C GLN A 234 -7.39 14.32 -3.67
N TRP A 235 -7.14 15.23 -4.62
CA TRP A 235 -6.31 16.41 -4.36
C TRP A 235 -6.97 17.37 -3.36
N TYR A 236 -8.28 17.64 -3.50
CA TYR A 236 -9.03 18.43 -2.52
C TYR A 236 -8.90 17.82 -1.11
N ARG A 237 -9.16 16.52 -0.99
CA ARG A 237 -9.09 15.79 0.28
C ARG A 237 -7.70 15.83 0.90
N TRP A 238 -6.66 15.68 0.06
CA TRP A 238 -5.27 15.78 0.47
C TRP A 238 -4.90 17.21 0.92
N GLY A 239 -5.31 18.22 0.16
CA GLY A 239 -4.98 19.62 0.42
C GLY A 239 -5.64 20.17 1.69
N TYR A 240 -6.88 19.78 1.95
CA TYR A 240 -7.62 20.19 3.16
C TYR A 240 -7.55 19.20 4.31
N ALA A 241 -6.95 18.02 4.10
CA ALA A 241 -6.89 16.94 5.06
C ALA A 241 -8.27 16.53 5.62
N GLN A 242 -9.29 16.54 4.77
CA GLN A 242 -10.67 16.19 5.12
C GLN A 242 -11.43 15.61 3.92
N GLU A 243 -12.45 14.80 4.20
CA GLU A 243 -13.44 14.43 3.18
C GLU A 243 -14.36 15.62 2.88
N GLU A 244 -14.95 15.60 1.69
CA GLU A 244 -16.00 16.53 1.32
C GLU A 244 -17.27 16.29 2.14
N THR A 245 -17.92 17.38 2.49
CA THR A 245 -19.21 17.46 3.14
C THR A 245 -20.19 18.10 2.19
N ASP A 246 -21.50 18.01 2.47
CA ASP A 246 -22.54 18.70 1.68
C ASP A 246 -22.24 20.20 1.48
N GLU A 247 -21.59 20.83 2.47
CA GLU A 247 -21.22 22.25 2.47
C GLU A 247 -19.99 22.55 1.60
N THR A 248 -19.11 21.57 1.41
CA THR A 248 -17.84 21.73 0.67
C THR A 248 -17.85 21.08 -0.72
N THR A 249 -18.91 20.36 -1.08
CA THR A 249 -19.12 19.77 -2.42
C THR A 249 -18.97 20.80 -3.54
N CYS A 250 -19.45 22.03 -3.36
CA CYS A 250 -19.29 23.10 -4.35
C CYS A 250 -17.81 23.48 -4.58
N THR A 251 -17.00 23.38 -3.53
CA THR A 251 -15.56 23.65 -3.64
C THR A 251 -14.83 22.49 -4.28
N ALA A 252 -15.15 21.25 -3.89
CA ALA A 252 -14.61 20.07 -4.57
C ALA A 252 -14.94 20.07 -6.07
N GLN A 253 -16.16 20.46 -6.44
CA GLN A 253 -16.56 20.63 -7.84
C GLN A 253 -15.74 21.71 -8.55
N ALA A 254 -15.45 22.85 -7.89
CA ALA A 254 -14.62 23.90 -8.48
C ALA A 254 -13.19 23.44 -8.80
N PHE A 255 -12.64 22.47 -8.04
CA PHE A 255 -11.34 21.85 -8.36
C PHE A 255 -11.45 21.02 -9.62
N ALA A 256 -12.49 20.18 -9.73
CA ALA A 256 -12.73 19.36 -10.92
C ALA A 256 -12.95 20.22 -12.17
N ASP A 257 -13.78 21.27 -12.08
CA ASP A 257 -14.06 22.19 -13.17
C ASP A 257 -12.78 22.90 -13.65
N ARG A 258 -11.94 23.38 -12.70
CA ARG A 258 -10.66 24.01 -13.06
C ARG A 258 -9.73 23.02 -13.74
N PHE A 259 -9.62 21.81 -13.20
CA PHE A 259 -8.75 20.78 -13.75
C PHE A 259 -9.14 20.41 -15.18
N ALA A 260 -10.43 20.20 -15.44
CA ALA A 260 -10.97 19.94 -16.76
C ALA A 260 -10.78 21.12 -17.73
N ALA A 261 -10.95 22.36 -17.27
CA ALA A 261 -10.79 23.56 -18.10
C ALA A 261 -9.32 23.87 -18.50
N ASN A 262 -8.34 23.23 -17.85
CA ASN A 262 -6.92 23.51 -18.06
C ASN A 262 -6.13 22.24 -18.42
N ASP A 263 -6.67 21.47 -19.35
CA ASP A 263 -6.02 20.31 -19.97
C ASP A 263 -5.54 19.23 -18.98
N LEU A 264 -6.24 19.09 -17.84
CA LEU A 264 -5.95 18.07 -16.81
C LEU A 264 -4.51 18.14 -16.27
N LYS A 265 -4.00 19.37 -16.11
CA LYS A 265 -2.67 19.63 -15.56
C LYS A 265 -2.70 19.67 -14.03
N LEU A 266 -1.95 18.79 -13.37
CA LEU A 266 -1.81 18.74 -11.91
C LEU A 266 -1.37 20.07 -11.26
N PRO A 267 -0.54 20.92 -11.90
CA PRO A 267 -0.31 22.32 -11.49
C PRO A 267 -1.57 23.10 -11.14
N GLU A 268 -2.66 22.89 -11.88
CA GLU A 268 -3.89 23.65 -11.72
C GLU A 268 -4.67 23.28 -10.46
N LEU A 269 -4.46 22.07 -9.93
CA LEU A 269 -5.04 21.65 -8.66
C LEU A 269 -4.38 22.35 -7.46
N VAL A 270 -3.08 22.70 -7.55
CA VAL A 270 -2.44 23.59 -6.55
C VAL A 270 -3.06 24.99 -6.62
N LEU A 271 -3.26 25.51 -7.83
CA LEU A 271 -3.86 26.83 -8.00
C LEU A 271 -5.32 26.87 -7.51
N ALA A 272 -6.10 25.81 -7.78
CA ALA A 272 -7.44 25.64 -7.22
C ALA A 272 -7.42 25.74 -5.68
N LEU A 273 -6.42 25.11 -5.04
CA LEU A 273 -6.26 25.13 -3.59
C LEU A 273 -5.94 26.53 -3.06
N VAL A 274 -4.89 27.18 -3.58
CA VAL A 274 -4.43 28.47 -3.03
C VAL A 274 -5.33 29.64 -3.40
N GLU A 275 -6.16 29.51 -4.42
CA GLU A 275 -7.13 30.52 -4.84
C GLU A 275 -8.53 30.33 -4.22
N ALA A 276 -8.79 29.21 -3.54
CA ALA A 276 -10.05 28.97 -2.87
C ALA A 276 -10.32 29.98 -1.74
N ASP A 277 -11.58 30.36 -1.55
CA ASP A 277 -11.97 31.40 -0.59
C ASP A 277 -11.56 31.05 0.85
N HIS A 278 -11.69 29.80 1.27
CA HIS A 278 -11.32 29.35 2.61
C HIS A 278 -9.81 29.22 2.83
N PHE A 279 -9.00 29.19 1.76
CA PHE A 279 -7.55 29.36 1.86
C PHE A 279 -7.19 30.84 2.01
N ARG A 280 -7.90 31.72 1.30
CA ARG A 280 -7.59 33.16 1.22
C ARG A 280 -8.21 34.01 2.32
N THR A 281 -9.30 33.54 2.92
CA THR A 281 -10.09 34.31 3.87
C THR A 281 -10.16 33.58 5.20
N ARG A 282 -10.06 34.36 6.29
CA ARG A 282 -10.34 33.88 7.63
C ARG A 282 -11.72 34.40 8.02
N THR A 283 -12.65 33.51 8.31
CA THR A 283 -13.90 33.90 8.96
C THR A 283 -13.58 34.39 10.37
N VAL A 284 -13.98 35.63 10.66
CA VAL A 284 -14.02 36.12 12.03
C VAL A 284 -15.28 35.51 12.63
N GLU A 285 -15.14 34.60 13.59
CA GLU A 285 -16.29 34.19 14.39
C GLU A 285 -16.90 35.45 14.97
N ALA A 286 -18.18 35.70 14.66
CA ALA A 286 -18.91 36.82 15.23
C ALA A 286 -18.94 36.61 16.75
N GLY A 287 -18.04 37.30 17.46
CA GLY A 287 -18.06 37.37 18.90
C GLY A 287 -19.47 37.79 19.33
N ALA A 288 -20.02 37.05 20.28
CA ALA A 288 -21.30 37.33 20.89
C ALA A 288 -21.31 38.76 21.48
N GLU A 289 -21.68 39.75 20.69
CA GLU A 289 -22.04 41.08 21.17
C GLU A 289 -23.55 41.14 21.36
N GLY A 290 -24.00 41.12 22.62
CA GLY A 290 -25.42 41.35 22.90
C GLY A 290 -25.94 41.06 24.30
N ALA A 291 -25.24 41.46 25.38
CA ALA A 291 -25.89 41.68 26.67
C ALA A 291 -25.10 42.66 27.54
N ASN A 292 -25.17 43.96 27.23
CA ASN A 292 -24.89 45.00 28.22
C ASN A 292 -26.20 45.48 28.82
N SER A 293 -26.48 45.09 30.07
CA SER A 293 -27.42 45.78 30.95
C SER A 293 -26.85 45.83 32.36
N GLY A 294 -26.11 46.91 32.64
CA GLY A 294 -26.23 47.73 33.85
C GLY A 294 -25.83 47.14 35.21
N GLY A 295 -24.95 47.87 35.90
CA GLY A 295 -25.09 48.07 37.35
C GLY A 295 -23.95 47.54 38.23
N ASP A 296 -23.05 48.48 38.56
CA ASP A 296 -22.47 48.73 39.89
C ASP A 296 -21.72 47.63 40.67
N GLY A 297 -20.48 47.97 41.05
CA GLY A 297 -20.05 47.80 42.44
C GLY A 297 -18.89 46.85 42.72
N ALA A 298 -17.69 47.44 42.81
CA ALA A 298 -16.65 47.22 43.83
C ALA A 298 -16.24 45.80 44.28
N GLY A 299 -14.93 45.52 44.22
CA GLY A 299 -14.28 44.55 45.09
C GLY A 299 -12.97 44.03 44.54
N GLY A 300 -11.84 44.47 45.11
CA GLY A 300 -10.51 44.09 44.65
C GLY A 300 -10.05 42.70 45.05
N SER A 301 -8.84 42.38 44.56
CA SER A 301 -7.78 41.56 45.16
C SER A 301 -7.44 40.22 44.50
N GLY A 302 -6.19 40.14 44.03
CA GLY A 302 -5.37 38.93 43.97
C GLY A 302 -5.38 38.23 42.61
N GLY A 303 -4.29 37.96 41.93
CA GLY A 303 -2.87 38.16 42.20
C GLY A 303 -2.12 37.57 41.00
N ASP A 304 -1.12 38.30 40.52
CA ASP A 304 -0.07 37.80 39.62
C ASP A 304 0.81 36.82 40.44
N PRO A 305 1.48 35.80 39.83
CA PRO A 305 2.73 36.11 39.14
C PRO A 305 2.98 35.26 37.89
N GLY A 306 3.27 35.93 36.78
CA GLY A 306 4.64 36.01 36.25
C GLY A 306 5.34 34.76 35.65
N PRO A 307 6.41 34.97 34.86
CA PRO A 307 6.61 34.23 33.61
C PRO A 307 7.99 33.53 33.47
N GLY A 308 8.12 32.73 32.41
CA GLY A 308 9.40 32.32 31.78
C GLY A 308 10.14 31.21 32.52
N GLY A 309 10.92 30.33 31.91
CA GLY A 309 11.43 30.22 30.54
C GLY A 309 12.60 29.22 30.57
N ALA A 310 12.84 28.58 29.43
CA ALA A 310 14.08 27.92 28.95
C ALA A 310 15.12 27.34 29.94
N GLY A 311 15.55 26.10 29.66
CA GLY A 311 16.79 25.54 30.21
C GLY A 311 17.18 24.22 29.53
N ASN A 312 18.39 24.20 28.99
CA ASN A 312 18.99 23.23 28.06
C ASN A 312 19.99 22.29 28.77
N ALA A 313 20.42 21.24 28.04
CA ALA A 313 21.65 20.44 28.17
C ALA A 313 21.71 19.41 29.32
N GLY A 314 22.31 18.21 29.17
CA GLY A 314 23.10 17.59 28.10
C GLY A 314 23.97 16.46 28.69
N SER A 315 24.66 15.73 27.81
CA SER A 315 25.75 14.74 28.09
C SER A 315 25.32 13.42 28.77
N GLY A 316 25.75 12.23 28.38
CA GLY A 316 26.85 11.76 27.53
C GLY A 316 27.29 10.39 28.08
N GLY A 317 27.68 9.43 27.23
CA GLY A 317 28.19 8.14 27.70
C GLY A 317 28.38 7.11 26.60
N ALA A 318 29.65 6.94 26.17
CA ALA A 318 30.08 5.84 25.33
C ALA A 318 30.15 4.52 26.13
N GLY A 319 29.74 3.41 25.50
CA GLY A 319 29.85 2.06 26.04
C GLY A 319 29.95 1.04 24.92
N ASN A 320 31.08 0.33 24.89
CA ASN A 320 31.49 -0.67 23.92
C ASN A 320 30.90 -2.06 24.28
N GLY A 321 30.63 -2.88 23.27
CA GLY A 321 30.72 -4.35 23.38
C GLY A 321 29.41 -5.13 23.43
N GLY A 322 29.38 -6.22 22.65
CA GLY A 322 28.65 -7.42 23.00
C GLY A 322 27.66 -7.91 21.97
N SER A 323 28.14 -8.79 21.07
CA SER A 323 27.31 -9.83 20.46
C SER A 323 26.53 -10.55 21.57
N ALA A 324 25.22 -10.33 21.64
CA ALA A 324 24.34 -11.00 22.59
C ALA A 324 23.44 -11.96 21.80
N SER A 325 23.89 -13.21 21.71
CA SER A 325 23.01 -14.36 21.54
C SER A 325 22.02 -14.36 22.71
N ALA A 326 20.80 -13.88 22.47
CA ALA A 326 19.71 -13.96 23.44
C ALA A 326 19.01 -15.29 23.24
N GLY A 327 19.10 -16.12 24.28
CA GLY A 327 18.66 -17.50 24.30
C GLY A 327 17.16 -17.70 24.20
N SER A 328 16.84 -18.89 23.69
CA SER A 328 15.56 -19.56 23.56
C SER A 328 14.53 -19.27 24.67
N GLY A 329 13.36 -18.79 24.25
CA GLY A 329 12.10 -18.90 24.99
C GLY A 329 11.19 -19.94 24.33
N SER A 330 11.58 -21.21 24.35
CA SER A 330 10.81 -22.30 23.71
C SER A 330 9.79 -22.90 24.69
N GLY A 331 8.53 -22.49 24.59
CA GLY A 331 7.37 -23.29 25.00
C GLY A 331 7.18 -24.49 24.05
N PRO A 332 6.28 -25.46 24.32
CA PRO A 332 6.38 -26.82 23.79
C PRO A 332 6.22 -26.85 22.26
N VAL A 333 7.35 -26.79 21.59
CA VAL A 333 7.54 -27.22 20.21
C VAL A 333 7.22 -28.72 20.19
N SER A 334 6.43 -29.21 19.23
CA SER A 334 6.43 -30.66 18.98
C SER A 334 7.88 -31.08 18.84
N ALA A 335 8.36 -32.07 19.60
CA ALA A 335 9.80 -32.35 19.84
C ALA A 335 10.67 -32.68 18.60
N GLU A 336 10.14 -32.44 17.40
CA GLU A 336 10.69 -32.77 16.09
C GLU A 336 10.79 -31.56 15.16
N VAL A 337 10.50 -30.32 15.61
CA VAL A 337 10.73 -29.11 14.80
C VAL A 337 11.68 -28.14 15.51
N ASP A 338 12.49 -27.45 14.72
CA ASP A 338 13.34 -26.33 15.12
C ASP A 338 12.68 -25.00 14.70
N VAL A 339 12.87 -23.95 15.48
CA VAL A 339 12.20 -22.66 15.27
C VAL A 339 13.22 -21.54 15.35
N GLU A 340 13.36 -20.79 14.26
CA GLU A 340 14.19 -19.60 14.16
C GLU A 340 13.26 -18.37 14.03
N ASP A 341 13.32 -17.46 15.00
CA ASP A 341 12.55 -16.22 15.02
C ASP A 341 13.49 -15.03 14.77
N THR A 342 13.27 -14.31 13.68
CA THR A 342 14.12 -13.22 13.19
C THR A 342 13.38 -11.90 13.26
N LEU A 343 13.94 -10.93 13.97
CA LEU A 343 13.44 -9.55 13.98
C LEU A 343 13.74 -8.89 12.63
N ASP A 344 12.70 -8.61 11.85
CA ASP A 344 12.82 -7.96 10.53
C ASP A 344 12.90 -6.44 10.67
N SER A 345 12.06 -5.87 11.53
CA SER A 345 11.95 -4.42 11.73
C SER A 345 11.39 -4.07 13.10
N GLN A 346 11.82 -2.92 13.63
CA GLN A 346 11.40 -2.40 14.93
C GLN A 346 11.17 -0.88 14.87
N TRP A 347 10.13 -0.42 15.57
CA TRP A 347 9.83 1.00 15.80
C TRP A 347 9.38 1.21 17.26
N ASP A 348 9.19 2.47 17.66
CA ASP A 348 8.95 2.84 19.07
C ASP A 348 7.77 2.10 19.73
N ALA A 349 6.77 1.72 18.93
CA ALA A 349 5.54 1.10 19.42
C ALA A 349 5.39 -0.40 19.04
N GLY A 350 6.33 -1.01 18.33
CA GLY A 350 6.15 -2.37 17.85
C GLY A 350 7.31 -2.95 17.03
N SER A 351 7.12 -4.18 16.54
CA SER A 351 8.11 -4.92 15.76
C SER A 351 7.45 -5.96 14.86
N CYS A 352 8.07 -6.28 13.72
CA CYS A 352 7.70 -7.42 12.88
C CYS A 352 8.83 -8.45 12.84
N HIS A 353 8.44 -9.72 12.76
CA HIS A 353 9.33 -10.87 12.79
C HIS A 353 8.97 -11.88 11.71
N SER A 354 10.00 -12.53 11.17
CA SER A 354 9.90 -13.69 10.29
C SER A 354 10.36 -14.92 11.03
N VAL A 355 9.55 -15.97 10.99
CA VAL A 355 9.77 -17.22 11.70
C VAL A 355 9.92 -18.36 10.70
N VAL A 356 10.99 -19.14 10.84
CA VAL A 356 11.22 -20.37 10.09
C VAL A 356 11.03 -21.57 11.02
N VAL A 357 10.18 -22.50 10.60
CA VAL A 357 9.90 -23.76 11.30
C VAL A 357 10.45 -24.91 10.47
N THR A 358 11.48 -25.60 10.96
CA THR A 358 12.16 -26.69 10.24
C THR A 358 11.86 -28.03 10.88
N ASN A 359 11.41 -29.02 10.11
CA ASN A 359 11.26 -30.38 10.61
C ASN A 359 12.63 -31.07 10.74
N THR A 360 13.09 -31.27 11.97
CA THR A 360 14.36 -31.94 12.29
C THR A 360 14.18 -33.43 12.62
N GLY A 361 12.94 -33.92 12.63
CA GLY A 361 12.59 -35.31 12.84
C GLY A 361 12.79 -36.20 11.60
N SER A 362 12.44 -37.48 11.75
CA SER A 362 12.55 -38.50 10.69
C SER A 362 11.22 -38.87 10.03
N ALA A 363 10.12 -38.20 10.39
CA ALA A 363 8.79 -38.41 9.83
C ALA A 363 8.14 -37.07 9.44
N ASN A 364 7.08 -37.11 8.63
CA ASN A 364 6.33 -35.90 8.29
C ASN A 364 5.65 -35.34 9.56
N VAL A 365 5.77 -34.03 9.76
CA VAL A 365 5.18 -33.32 10.90
C VAL A 365 4.14 -32.33 10.40
N THR A 366 2.96 -32.34 11.02
CA THR A 366 2.04 -31.20 10.95
C THR A 366 2.40 -30.22 12.05
N TRP A 367 2.97 -29.07 11.70
CA TRP A 367 3.60 -28.21 12.69
C TRP A 367 2.61 -27.25 13.37
N ALA A 368 2.86 -27.05 14.66
CA ALA A 368 2.27 -25.98 15.45
C ALA A 368 3.25 -25.62 16.57
N ILE A 369 3.48 -24.33 16.78
CA ILE A 369 4.44 -23.79 17.75
C ILE A 369 3.77 -22.74 18.63
N GLU A 370 4.32 -22.51 19.83
CA GLU A 370 3.89 -21.42 20.71
C GLU A 370 5.05 -20.44 20.89
N LEU A 371 4.78 -19.15 20.70
CA LEU A 371 5.72 -18.05 20.93
C LEU A 371 5.18 -17.10 22.00
N GLU A 372 6.07 -16.61 22.86
CA GLU A 372 5.78 -15.51 23.79
C GLU A 372 6.17 -14.19 23.13
N LEU A 373 5.17 -13.45 22.64
CA LEU A 373 5.43 -12.26 21.82
C LEU A 373 5.93 -11.08 22.67
N GLY A 374 5.56 -11.00 23.95
CA GLY A 374 5.86 -9.83 24.78
C GLY A 374 5.26 -8.55 24.19
N GLY A 375 3.98 -8.63 23.82
CA GLY A 375 3.22 -7.59 23.12
C GLY A 375 1.86 -8.10 22.63
N THR A 376 1.07 -7.22 22.02
CA THR A 376 -0.20 -7.61 21.37
C THR A 376 0.06 -7.97 19.92
N LEU A 377 -0.42 -9.13 19.46
CA LEU A 377 -0.34 -9.53 18.06
C LEU A 377 -1.22 -8.58 17.22
N ASP A 378 -0.61 -7.83 16.31
CA ASP A 378 -1.30 -6.89 15.43
C ASP A 378 -1.70 -7.56 14.11
N ASN A 379 -0.76 -8.32 13.51
CA ASN A 379 -0.95 -8.98 12.22
C ASN A 379 -0.05 -10.22 12.10
N TYR A 380 -0.40 -11.14 11.19
CA TYR A 380 0.40 -12.33 10.87
C TYR A 380 0.08 -12.87 9.47
N TRP A 381 0.99 -13.62 8.87
CA TRP A 381 0.82 -14.22 7.53
C TRP A 381 1.43 -15.62 7.47
N ASN A 382 0.99 -16.43 6.50
CA ASN A 382 1.42 -17.83 6.27
C ASN A 382 1.29 -18.77 7.49
N ALA A 383 0.47 -18.41 8.47
CA ALA A 383 0.13 -19.23 9.63
C ALA A 383 -1.30 -18.91 10.08
N VAL A 384 -1.88 -19.80 10.88
CA VAL A 384 -3.06 -19.53 11.70
C VAL A 384 -2.59 -19.21 13.11
N ALA A 385 -3.05 -18.10 13.68
CA ALA A 385 -2.67 -17.68 15.03
C ALA A 385 -3.85 -17.76 16.01
N SER A 386 -3.61 -18.28 17.22
CA SER A 386 -4.54 -18.20 18.34
C SER A 386 -3.81 -17.72 19.60
N THR A 387 -4.27 -16.61 20.18
CA THR A 387 -3.61 -16.00 21.35
C THR A 387 -4.32 -16.41 22.65
N ASN A 388 -3.55 -16.84 23.64
CA ASN A 388 -4.03 -17.17 24.99
C ASN A 388 -3.09 -16.57 26.05
N GLY A 389 -3.48 -15.43 26.61
CA GLY A 389 -2.65 -14.67 27.54
C GLY A 389 -1.39 -14.14 26.83
N ALA A 390 -0.22 -14.42 27.39
CA ALA A 390 1.07 -13.97 26.84
C ALA A 390 1.62 -14.86 25.70
N ARG A 391 0.96 -15.99 25.41
CA ARG A 391 1.40 -16.92 24.35
C ARG A 391 0.49 -16.86 23.15
N THR A 392 1.11 -16.89 21.98
CA THR A 392 0.44 -17.04 20.70
C THR A 392 0.85 -18.36 20.08
N ARG A 393 -0.14 -19.20 19.82
CA ARG A 393 0.06 -20.44 19.07
C ARG A 393 -0.05 -20.15 17.58
N PHE A 394 0.98 -20.50 16.82
CA PHE A 394 0.99 -20.48 15.37
C PHE A 394 0.95 -21.91 14.82
N SER A 395 0.17 -22.15 13.77
CA SER A 395 0.12 -23.43 13.07
C SER A 395 0.07 -23.23 11.57
N GLY A 396 0.58 -24.19 10.80
CA GLY A 396 0.63 -24.05 9.35
C GLY A 396 -0.74 -24.02 8.67
N VAL A 397 -0.80 -23.25 7.60
CA VAL A 397 -1.91 -23.16 6.65
C VAL A 397 -1.77 -24.26 5.58
N ASP A 398 -2.80 -24.52 4.80
CA ASP A 398 -2.89 -25.72 3.96
C ASP A 398 -1.65 -26.04 3.11
N PHE A 399 -0.97 -25.03 2.56
CA PHE A 399 0.19 -25.21 1.69
C PHE A 399 1.51 -25.46 2.43
N ASN A 400 1.62 -25.08 3.71
CA ASN A 400 2.85 -25.26 4.50
C ASN A 400 2.63 -26.10 5.77
N ARG A 401 1.41 -26.60 6.00
CA ARG A 401 1.00 -27.28 7.24
C ARG A 401 1.79 -28.55 7.56
N THR A 402 2.19 -29.31 6.56
CA THR A 402 2.90 -30.58 6.73
C THR A 402 4.30 -30.48 6.13
N LEU A 403 5.32 -30.75 6.94
CA LEU A 403 6.72 -30.71 6.57
C LEU A 403 7.30 -32.11 6.53
N ALA A 404 7.94 -32.50 5.44
CA ALA A 404 8.78 -33.70 5.37
C ALA A 404 10.07 -33.52 6.21
N PRO A 405 10.78 -34.61 6.56
CA PRO A 405 12.08 -34.51 7.22
C PRO A 405 13.05 -33.57 6.50
N GLY A 406 13.55 -32.56 7.20
CA GLY A 406 14.45 -31.52 6.67
C GLY A 406 13.77 -30.37 5.93
N GLU A 407 12.44 -30.41 5.75
CA GLU A 407 11.68 -29.33 5.12
C GLU A 407 11.38 -28.21 6.12
N ALA A 408 11.24 -26.99 5.63
CA ALA A 408 10.91 -25.82 6.44
C ALA A 408 9.70 -25.05 5.90
N ALA A 409 8.93 -24.45 6.81
CA ALA A 409 7.92 -23.45 6.51
C ALA A 409 8.36 -22.09 7.04
N SER A 410 8.07 -21.02 6.30
CA SER A 410 8.18 -19.64 6.78
C SER A 410 6.80 -19.05 7.07
N PHE A 411 6.71 -18.31 8.17
CA PHE A 411 5.59 -17.44 8.49
C PHE A 411 6.10 -16.15 9.13
N GLY A 412 5.24 -15.17 9.37
CA GLY A 412 5.65 -13.99 10.11
C GLY A 412 4.52 -13.34 10.88
N TYR A 413 4.89 -12.45 11.79
CA TYR A 413 3.98 -11.74 12.65
C TYR A 413 4.49 -10.34 13.02
N CYS A 414 3.57 -9.43 13.29
CA CYS A 414 3.87 -8.11 13.86
C CYS A 414 3.17 -7.96 15.20
N LYS A 415 3.84 -7.28 16.12
CA LYS A 415 3.32 -7.02 17.46
C LYS A 415 3.53 -5.57 17.88
N SER A 416 2.62 -5.07 18.70
CA SER A 416 2.74 -3.82 19.42
C SER A 416 3.21 -4.08 20.86
N ASN A 417 3.94 -3.13 21.45
CA ASN A 417 4.53 -3.24 22.79
C ASN A 417 3.50 -3.35 23.92
#